data_AF-A0A3M9ZR95-F1
#
_entry.id   AF-A0A3M9ZR95-F1
#
_cell.length_a   1.000
_cell.length_b   1.000
_cell.length_c   1.000
_cell.angle_alpha   90.00
_cell.angle_beta   90.00
_cell.angle_gamma   90.00
#
_symmetry.space_group_name_H-M   'P 1'
#
loop_
_entity.id
_entity.type
_entity.pdbx_description
1 polymer ?
#
loop_
_entity_poly.entity_id
_entity_poly.type
_entity_poly.pdbx_seq_one_letter_code
_entity_poly.pdbx_strand_id
1 'polypeptide(L)' 'MGKNDDPAHMHIDSEIVCSAEFVQKERPGRTSFGVMFFDKKGERVLAAFFTKMYDESGVLIPEKKAIYDRLEQKYRKK' A
#
# COMPACT_ATOMS: atom_id res chain seq x y z
N MET A 1 -11.62 -13.73 0.01
CA MET A 1 -11.03 -12.36 -0.09
C MET A 1 -12.04 -11.38 0.48
N GLY A 2 -11.62 -10.40 1.29
CA GLY A 2 -12.53 -9.34 1.74
C GLY A 2 -12.92 -8.47 0.55
N LYS A 3 -14.22 -8.31 0.31
CA LYS A 3 -14.74 -7.36 -0.67
C LYS A 3 -14.76 -5.98 0.00
N ASN A 4 -13.68 -5.22 -0.12
CA ASN A 4 -13.62 -3.81 0.30
C ASN A 4 -14.05 -2.90 -0.87
N ASP A 5 -15.22 -3.19 -1.44
CA ASP A 5 -15.74 -2.49 -2.62
C ASP A 5 -16.76 -1.40 -2.24
N ASP A 6 -17.18 -1.35 -0.96
CA ASP A 6 -18.11 -0.35 -0.45
C ASP A 6 -17.38 0.96 -0.06
N PRO A 7 -18.08 2.11 -0.12
CA PRO A 7 -17.52 3.38 0.33
C PRO A 7 -17.06 3.32 1.79
N ALA A 8 -15.89 3.88 2.04
CA ALA A 8 -15.40 4.11 3.39
C ALA A 8 -15.15 5.60 3.58
N HIS A 9 -15.41 6.10 4.79
CA HIS A 9 -15.03 7.44 5.20
C HIS A 9 -14.01 7.34 6.34
N MET A 10 -12.90 8.05 6.22
CA MET A 10 -11.83 8.08 7.21
C MET A 10 -11.32 9.51 7.36
N HIS A 11 -11.20 9.97 8.61
CA HIS A 11 -10.47 11.20 8.94
C HIS A 11 -9.06 10.83 9.37
N ILE A 12 -8.06 11.51 8.82
CA ILE A 12 -6.66 11.35 9.16
C ILE A 12 -6.13 12.73 9.49
N ASP A 13 -5.51 12.86 10.65
CA ASP A 13 -4.70 14.04 10.95
C ASP A 13 -3.42 13.95 10.10
N SER A 14 -3.32 14.80 9.08
CA SER A 14 -2.15 14.82 8.20
C SER A 14 -0.94 15.50 8.85
N GLU A 15 -1.14 16.33 9.88
CA GLU A 15 -0.05 17.06 10.52
C GLU A 15 0.85 16.14 11.36
N ILE A 16 0.31 15.01 11.83
CA ILE A 16 1.10 14.01 12.56
C ILE A 16 1.91 13.08 11.65
N VAL A 17 1.64 13.05 10.34
CA VAL A 17 2.37 12.19 9.39
C VAL A 17 3.66 12.88 8.96
N CYS A 18 4.81 12.29 9.31
CA CYS A 18 6.14 12.84 9.02
C CYS A 18 6.88 12.10 7.91
N SER A 19 6.56 10.83 7.67
CA SER A 19 7.16 10.06 6.58
C SER A 19 6.19 9.02 6.02
N ALA A 20 6.51 8.54 4.82
CA ALA A 20 5.79 7.45 4.17
C ALA A 20 6.77 6.49 3.50
N GLU A 21 6.49 5.19 3.58
CA GLU A 21 7.32 4.14 2.99
C GLU A 21 6.50 3.19 2.14
N PHE A 22 7.02 2.91 0.94
CA PHE A 22 6.54 1.83 0.09
C PHE A 22 7.03 0.50 0.65
N VAL A 23 6.11 -0.43 0.88
CA VAL A 23 6.40 -1.71 1.54
C VAL A 23 5.94 -2.89 0.69
N GLN A 24 6.83 -3.89 0.59
CA GLN A 24 6.54 -5.21 0.02
C GLN A 24 6.76 -6.23 1.12
N LYS A 25 5.73 -7.03 1.44
CA LYS A 25 5.81 -8.05 2.49
C LYS A 25 5.40 -9.41 1.95
N GLU A 26 6.36 -10.33 1.91
CA GLU A 26 6.09 -11.72 1.58
C GLU A 26 5.14 -12.35 2.61
N ARG A 27 4.20 -13.14 2.10
CA ARG A 27 3.26 -13.97 2.85
C ARG A 27 3.21 -15.34 2.17
N PRO A 28 2.72 -16.39 2.84
CA PRO A 28 2.52 -17.69 2.21
C PRO A 28 1.70 -17.55 0.92
N GLY A 29 2.33 -17.87 -0.22
CA GLY A 29 1.72 -17.84 -1.54
C GLY A 29 1.55 -16.48 -2.22
N ARG A 30 1.96 -15.35 -1.62
CA ARG A 30 1.85 -14.01 -2.25
C ARG A 30 2.64 -12.92 -1.53
N THR A 31 2.91 -11.84 -2.25
CA THR A 31 3.48 -10.59 -1.72
C THR A 31 2.37 -9.55 -1.52
N SER A 32 2.35 -8.92 -0.35
CA SER A 32 1.50 -7.75 -0.08
C SER A 32 2.23 -6.48 -0.47
N PHE A 33 1.53 -5.57 -1.14
CA PHE A 33 2.05 -4.27 -1.56
C PHE A 33 1.29 -3.15 -0.84
N GLY A 34 1.99 -2.14 -0.34
CA GLY A 34 1.35 -1.05 0.38
C GLY A 34 2.23 0.18 0.58
N VAL A 35 1.63 1.19 1.20
CA VAL A 35 2.30 2.39 1.70
C VAL A 35 1.96 2.53 3.17
N MET A 36 2.99 2.68 4.01
CA MET A 36 2.84 2.95 5.45
C MET A 36 3.19 4.40 5.73
N PHE A 37 2.41 5.05 6.58
CA PHE A 37 2.60 6.43 7.01
C PHE A 37 2.97 6.44 8.49
N PHE A 38 4.00 7.19 8.85
CA PHE A 38 4.58 7.20 10.18
C PHE A 38 4.61 8.59 10.78
N ASP A 39 4.52 8.65 12.10
CA ASP A 39 4.73 9.87 12.86
C ASP A 39 6.21 10.14 13.12
N LYS A 40 6.51 11.24 13.83
CA LYS A 40 7.88 11.63 14.20
C LYS A 40 8.60 10.63 15.12
N LYS A 41 7.89 9.72 15.78
CA LYS A 41 8.47 8.66 16.61
C LYS A 41 8.70 7.36 15.82
N GLY A 42 8.31 7.33 14.55
CA GLY A 42 8.33 6.12 13.72
C GLY A 42 7.14 5.19 14.01
N GLU A 43 6.12 5.65 14.74
CA GLU A 43 4.91 4.89 14.97
C GLU A 43 3.99 4.99 13.75
N ARG A 44 3.41 3.86 13.35
CA ARG A 44 2.55 3.80 12.16
C ARG A 44 1.19 4.46 12.44
N VAL A 45 0.92 5.57 11.76
CA VAL A 45 -0.35 6.29 11.77
C VAL A 45 -1.39 5.60 10.88
N LEU A 46 -1.01 5.21 9.66
CA LEU A 46 -1.90 4.62 8.66
C LEU A 46 -1.15 3.62 7.78
N ALA A 47 -1.87 2.64 7.22
CA ALA A 47 -1.39 1.84 6.11
C ALA A 47 -2.45 1.73 5.01
N ALA A 48 -2.04 1.98 3.77
CA ALA A 48 -2.83 1.73 2.57
C ALA A 48 -2.27 0.53 1.83
N PHE A 49 -3.13 -0.41 1.43
CA PHE A 49 -2.72 -1.62 0.72
C PHE A 49 -3.33 -1.68 -0.67
N PHE A 50 -2.53 -2.10 -1.63
CA PHE A 50 -3.02 -2.38 -2.97
C PHE A 50 -3.74 -3.72 -2.95
N THR A 51 -5.01 -3.71 -3.34
CA THR A 51 -5.87 -4.89 -3.39
C THR A 51 -5.99 -5.41 -4.83
N LYS A 52 -6.50 -6.64 -4.99
CA LYS A 52 -6.72 -7.26 -6.31
C LYS A 52 -5.44 -7.24 -7.18
N MET A 53 -4.30 -7.51 -6.54
CA MET A 53 -2.97 -7.58 -7.19
C MET A 53 -2.77 -8.89 -7.96
N TYR A 54 -3.55 -9.91 -7.67
CA TYR A 54 -3.43 -11.24 -8.23
C TYR A 54 -4.72 -11.59 -8.96
N ASP A 55 -4.60 -12.33 -10.07
CA ASP A 55 -5.75 -12.87 -10.78
C ASP A 55 -6.35 -14.09 -10.05
N GLU A 56 -7.36 -14.71 -10.64
CA GLU A 56 -8.07 -15.85 -10.06
C GLU A 56 -7.19 -17.10 -9.92
N SER A 57 -6.11 -17.20 -10.70
CA SER A 57 -5.12 -18.29 -10.64
C SER A 57 -4.02 -18.04 -9.59
N GLY A 58 -4.01 -16.86 -8.96
CA GLY A 58 -3.00 -16.46 -7.99
C GLY A 58 -1.72 -15.91 -8.60
N VAL A 59 -1.73 -15.54 -9.89
CA VAL A 59 -0.60 -14.91 -10.57
C VAL A 59 -0.66 -13.39 -10.39
N LEU A 60 0.49 -12.76 -10.11
CA LEU A 60 0.60 -11.31 -9.95
C LEU A 60 0.28 -10.62 -11.27
N ILE A 61 -0.69 -9.70 -11.25
CA ILE A 61 -1.13 -8.94 -12.44
C ILE A 61 -0.06 -7.89 -12.76
N PRO A 62 0.65 -7.97 -13.91
CA PRO A 62 1.77 -7.09 -14.23
C PRO A 62 1.40 -5.60 -14.25
N GLU A 63 0.22 -5.26 -14.75
CA GLU A 63 -0.27 -3.89 -14.84
C GLU A 63 -0.47 -3.27 -13.45
N LYS A 64 -0.95 -4.07 -12.49
CA LYS A 64 -1.12 -3.62 -11.09
C LYS A 64 0.23 -3.38 -10.43
N LYS A 65 1.20 -4.26 -10.67
CA LYS A 65 2.58 -4.08 -10.19
C LYS A 65 3.24 -2.84 -10.82
N ALA A 66 3.05 -2.60 -12.12
CA ALA A 66 3.58 -1.42 -12.79
C ALA A 66 3.00 -0.11 -12.22
N ILE A 67 1.73 -0.08 -11.81
CA ILE A 67 1.13 1.08 -11.12
C ILE A 67 1.83 1.32 -9.77
N TYR A 68 2.03 0.28 -8.96
CA TYR A 68 2.77 0.36 -7.71
C TYR A 68 4.19 0.91 -7.94
N ASP A 69 4.92 0.33 -8.89
CA ASP A 69 6.31 0.70 -9.20
C ASP A 69 6.42 2.15 -9.68
N ARG A 70 5.46 2.61 -10.49
CA ARG A 70 5.41 3.99 -10.95
C ARG A 70 5.17 4.96 -9.80
N LEU A 71 4.29 4.63 -8.86
CA LEU A 71 4.05 5.45 -7.67
C LEU A 71 5.29 5.48 -6.78
N GLU A 72 5.91 4.33 -6.54
CA GLU A 72 7.15 4.24 -5.79
C GLU A 72 8.24 5.10 -6.45
N GLN A 73 8.47 4.94 -7.74
CA GLN A 73 9.48 5.74 -8.46
C GLN A 73 9.20 7.24 -8.41
N LYS A 74 7.93 7.65 -8.45
CA LYS A 74 7.53 9.07 -8.42
C LYS A 74 7.77 9.70 -7.05
N TYR A 75 7.40 9.00 -5.98
CA TYR A 75 7.38 9.56 -4.62
C TYR A 75 8.61 9.17 -3.78
N ARG A 76 9.39 8.17 -4.19
CA ARG A 76 10.65 7.77 -3.54
C ARG A 76 11.84 8.61 -4.00
N LYS A 77 11.70 9.41 -5.07
CA LYS A 77 12.74 10.35 -5.48
C LYS A 77 12.87 11.44 -4.41
N LYS A 78 14.06 11.49 -3.81
CA LYS A 78 14.54 12.57 -2.93
C LYS A 78 14.48 13.93 -3.61
#